data_AF-A0A8S4G584-F1
#
_entry.id   AF-A0A8S4G584-F1
#
_cell.length_a   1.000
_cell.length_b   1.000
_cell.length_c   1.000
_cell.angle_alpha   90.00
_cell.angle_beta   90.00
_cell.angle_gamma   90.00
#
_symmetry.space_group_name_H-M   'P 1'
#
loop_
_entity.id
_entity.type
_entity.pdbx_description
1 polymer ?
#
loop_
_entity_poly.entity_id
_entity_poly.type
_entity_poly.pdbx_seq_one_letter_code
_entity_poly.pdbx_strand_id
1 'polypeptide(L)'
;MFMFNKAPSKYVTKVENSRSKQKKITKQFRKKFRAASKVSDPDYGANAQRPDMTEEVFEAAKEHFLKGLEVTTDEREKIQTNTLQQSDSQDWIEQRKKRLTASIFGKICKRKNNISCAPLVKSIVTSKNLSNVPSIAYGKENEGQALQQLAHQEKIKISKCGLFVHKAHCFLAATPDGIYQDNEGKTGVVEVKCPLSAKDMNPDNAIIDKKITFWKHDIKNNQFRVDKNHNYYYQIQGQLEVTEKNICVFAVRTGTNQPMKVEYIERDQKFWETKMMPPLTNFFHNCLLPELVDPRIERSMPIKEPPFIIEAIKNKKKTENKKKQHNNEN
;
A
#
# COMPACT_ATOMS: atom_id res chain seq x y z
N MET A 1 -23.21 -4.66 41.73
CA MET A 1 -24.46 -3.88 41.64
C MET A 1 -24.03 -2.41 41.66
N PHE A 2 -23.87 -1.71 40.54
CA PHE A 2 -24.92 -1.10 39.70
C PHE A 2 -24.44 -0.99 38.24
N MET A 3 -25.23 -1.52 37.29
CA MET A 3 -25.08 -1.24 35.86
C MET A 3 -25.91 0.00 35.50
N PHE A 4 -25.28 1.08 35.06
CA PHE A 4 -25.99 2.18 34.39
C PHE A 4 -26.08 1.90 32.89
N ASN A 5 -27.16 1.23 32.48
CA ASN A 5 -27.62 1.25 31.09
C ASN A 5 -28.20 2.64 30.78
N LYS A 6 -27.37 3.58 30.33
CA LYS A 6 -27.89 4.78 29.66
C LYS A 6 -28.19 4.44 28.21
N ALA A 7 -29.46 4.52 27.83
CA ALA A 7 -29.90 4.35 26.45
C ALA A 7 -29.17 5.36 25.53
N PRO A 8 -28.82 4.96 24.29
CA PRO A 8 -28.13 5.83 23.35
C PRO A 8 -28.93 7.12 23.08
N SER A 9 -28.23 8.24 23.01
CA SER A 9 -28.79 9.55 22.67
C SER A 9 -29.66 9.47 21.42
N LYS A 10 -30.77 10.24 21.36
CA LYS A 10 -31.68 10.34 20.21
C LYS A 10 -30.95 10.60 18.88
N TYR A 11 -29.78 11.25 18.93
CA TYR A 11 -28.90 11.46 17.78
C TYR A 11 -28.25 10.15 17.29
N VAL A 12 -27.74 9.32 18.21
CA VAL A 12 -27.13 8.02 17.91
C VAL A 12 -28.18 7.07 17.33
N THR A 13 -29.38 7.04 17.89
CA THR A 13 -30.49 6.23 17.35
C THR A 13 -30.91 6.68 15.95
N LYS A 14 -30.87 7.99 15.66
CA LYS A 14 -31.15 8.53 14.31
C LYS A 14 -30.08 8.10 13.29
N VAL A 15 -28.80 8.15 13.67
CA VAL A 15 -27.67 7.70 12.83
C VAL A 15 -27.73 6.19 12.58
N GLU A 16 -28.04 5.38 13.58
CA GLU A 16 -28.22 3.93 13.44
C GLU A 16 -29.41 3.57 12.55
N ASN A 17 -30.53 4.28 12.69
CA ASN A 17 -31.70 4.08 11.83
C ASN A 17 -31.42 4.48 10.38
N SER A 18 -30.67 5.56 10.14
CA SER A 18 -30.19 5.92 8.79
C SER A 18 -29.26 4.85 8.21
N ARG A 19 -28.31 4.32 9.01
CA ARG A 19 -27.41 3.22 8.60
C ARG A 19 -28.19 1.93 8.28
N SER A 20 -29.22 1.59 9.05
CA SER A 20 -30.07 0.43 8.80
C SER A 20 -30.93 0.58 7.54
N LYS A 21 -31.46 1.79 7.27
CA LYS A 21 -32.18 2.08 6.02
C LYS A 21 -31.26 1.98 4.80
N GLN A 22 -30.05 2.55 4.88
CA GLN A 22 -29.04 2.44 3.82
C GLN A 22 -28.70 0.97 3.54
N LYS A 23 -28.42 0.17 4.58
CA LYS A 23 -28.12 -1.27 4.45
C LYS A 23 -29.26 -2.06 3.81
N LYS A 24 -30.54 -1.75 4.14
CA LYS A 24 -31.70 -2.40 3.52
C LYS A 24 -31.80 -2.06 2.03
N ILE A 25 -31.61 -0.80 1.65
CA ILE A 25 -31.57 -0.34 0.26
C ILE A 25 -30.45 -1.08 -0.51
N THR A 26 -29.21 -1.12 0.02
CA THR A 26 -28.09 -1.81 -0.63
C THR A 26 -28.34 -3.32 -0.78
N LYS A 27 -29.02 -3.96 0.19
CA LYS A 27 -29.38 -5.39 0.12
C LYS A 27 -30.45 -5.67 -0.92
N GLN A 28 -31.40 -4.74 -1.12
CA GLN A 28 -32.45 -4.81 -2.13
C GLN A 28 -31.88 -4.62 -3.54
N PHE A 29 -30.93 -3.69 -3.74
CA PHE A 29 -30.16 -3.55 -4.98
C PHE A 29 -29.30 -4.79 -5.28
N ARG A 30 -28.66 -5.39 -4.27
CA ARG A 30 -27.90 -6.65 -4.44
C ARG A 30 -28.74 -7.85 -4.86
N LYS A 31 -30.04 -7.88 -4.53
CA LYS A 31 -30.95 -8.96 -4.98
C LYS A 31 -31.32 -8.82 -6.46
N LYS A 32 -31.24 -7.62 -7.05
CA LYS A 32 -31.58 -7.38 -8.47
C LYS A 32 -30.43 -7.66 -9.44
N PHE A 33 -29.20 -7.86 -8.96
CA PHE A 33 -27.99 -8.09 -9.78
C PHE A 33 -27.47 -9.54 -9.78
N ARG A 34 -28.26 -10.52 -9.33
CA ARG A 34 -27.96 -11.94 -9.57
C ARG A 34 -28.56 -12.40 -10.90
N ALA A 35 -28.10 -11.81 -12.00
CA ALA A 35 -28.18 -12.47 -13.30
C ALA A 35 -26.95 -13.37 -13.40
N ALA A 36 -27.16 -14.66 -13.64
CA ALA A 36 -26.09 -15.62 -13.87
C ALA A 36 -25.15 -15.09 -14.97
N SER A 37 -23.85 -15.07 -14.70
CA SER A 37 -22.82 -14.69 -15.66
C SER A 37 -22.80 -15.72 -16.80
N LYS A 38 -23.61 -15.48 -17.84
CA LYS A 38 -23.39 -16.07 -19.16
C LYS A 38 -22.04 -15.55 -19.64
N VAL A 39 -21.15 -16.46 -20.01
CA VAL A 39 -19.92 -16.15 -20.74
C VAL A 39 -20.35 -15.35 -21.97
N SER A 40 -20.02 -14.06 -22.00
CA SER A 40 -20.31 -13.19 -23.14
C SER A 40 -19.36 -13.55 -24.28
N ASP A 41 -19.92 -13.59 -25.49
CA ASP A 41 -19.20 -13.73 -26.75
C ASP A 41 -18.01 -12.74 -26.80
N PRO A 42 -16.77 -13.19 -27.07
CA PRO A 42 -15.60 -12.30 -27.13
C PRO A 42 -15.70 -11.22 -28.23
N ASP A 43 -16.58 -11.38 -29.21
CA ASP A 43 -16.71 -10.46 -30.34
C ASP A 43 -17.83 -9.41 -30.14
N TYR A 44 -18.66 -9.53 -29.10
CA TYR A 44 -19.78 -8.60 -28.89
C TYR A 44 -20.07 -8.26 -27.41
N GLY A 45 -20.35 -6.99 -27.14
CA GLY A 45 -20.72 -6.47 -25.82
C GLY A 45 -19.65 -5.62 -25.13
N ALA A 46 -19.92 -5.17 -23.90
CA ALA A 46 -19.05 -4.25 -23.14
C ALA A 46 -17.67 -4.85 -22.79
N ASN A 47 -17.51 -6.17 -22.88
CA ASN A 47 -16.27 -6.91 -22.60
C ASN A 47 -15.62 -7.50 -23.87
N ALA A 48 -16.04 -7.06 -25.06
CA ALA A 48 -15.49 -7.58 -26.32
C ALA A 48 -13.96 -7.34 -26.39
N GLN A 49 -13.23 -8.31 -26.92
CA GLN A 49 -11.79 -8.24 -27.09
C GLN A 49 -11.47 -7.25 -28.21
N ARG A 50 -11.26 -5.98 -27.84
CA ARG A 50 -10.73 -4.98 -28.77
C ARG A 50 -9.21 -5.18 -28.88
N PRO A 51 -8.63 -5.05 -30.09
CA PRO A 51 -7.19 -5.09 -30.26
C PRO A 51 -6.53 -3.98 -29.44
N ASP A 52 -5.25 -4.16 -29.10
CA ASP A 52 -4.48 -3.09 -28.46
C ASP A 52 -4.40 -1.86 -29.38
N MET A 53 -4.20 -0.71 -28.76
CA MET A 53 -3.92 0.52 -29.49
C MET A 53 -2.70 0.36 -30.41
N THR A 54 -2.69 1.05 -31.54
CA THR A 54 -1.48 1.18 -32.36
C THR A 54 -0.40 1.91 -31.55
N GLU A 55 0.87 1.70 -31.88
CA GLU A 55 1.99 2.32 -31.13
C GLU A 55 1.87 3.85 -31.07
N GLU A 56 1.51 4.47 -32.19
CA GLU A 56 1.30 5.93 -32.30
C GLU A 56 0.20 6.44 -31.36
N VAL A 57 -0.95 5.75 -31.34
CA VAL A 57 -2.08 6.09 -30.47
C VAL A 57 -1.73 5.83 -29.00
N PHE A 58 -1.01 4.75 -28.73
CA PHE A 58 -0.58 4.38 -27.38
C PHE A 58 0.38 5.41 -26.79
N GLU A 59 1.39 5.86 -27.54
CA GLU A 59 2.32 6.88 -27.04
C GLU A 59 1.61 8.24 -26.81
N ALA A 60 0.73 8.67 -27.72
CA ALA A 60 -0.08 9.87 -27.49
C ALA A 60 -0.98 9.74 -26.24
N ALA A 61 -1.59 8.57 -26.03
CA ALA A 61 -2.44 8.31 -24.86
C ALA A 61 -1.64 8.28 -23.54
N LYS A 62 -0.38 7.79 -23.56
CA LYS A 62 0.52 7.86 -22.39
C LYS A 62 0.84 9.29 -22.03
N GLU A 63 1.22 10.12 -22.99
CA GLU A 63 1.52 11.53 -22.75
C GLU A 63 0.32 12.25 -22.15
N HIS A 64 -0.87 12.04 -22.73
CA HIS A 64 -2.12 12.57 -22.21
C HIS A 64 -2.40 12.10 -20.77
N PHE A 65 -2.22 10.81 -20.48
CA PHE A 65 -2.42 10.26 -19.15
C PHE A 65 -1.45 10.86 -18.13
N LEU A 66 -0.16 10.95 -18.47
CA LEU A 66 0.87 11.54 -17.61
C LEU A 66 0.55 13.00 -17.28
N LYS A 67 0.16 13.79 -18.28
CA LYS A 67 -0.29 15.16 -18.09
C LYS A 67 -1.51 15.24 -17.17
N GLY A 68 -2.46 14.31 -17.31
CA GLY A 68 -3.62 14.20 -16.42
C GLY A 68 -3.30 13.72 -14.99
N LEU A 69 -2.10 13.17 -14.74
CA LEU A 69 -1.66 12.83 -13.38
C LEU A 69 -1.04 14.01 -12.64
N GLU A 70 -0.53 15.01 -13.37
CA GLU A 70 0.06 16.21 -12.79
C GLU A 70 -0.95 16.92 -11.90
N VAL A 71 -0.47 17.38 -10.75
CA VAL A 71 -1.30 18.06 -9.75
C VAL A 71 -0.55 19.26 -9.22
N THR A 72 -1.24 20.39 -9.19
CA THR A 72 -0.79 21.63 -8.55
C THR A 72 -0.70 21.45 -7.03
N THR A 73 -0.05 22.41 -6.35
CA THR A 73 0.04 22.39 -4.88
C THR A 73 -1.35 22.35 -4.23
N ASP A 74 -2.27 23.20 -4.68
CA ASP A 74 -3.63 23.26 -4.15
C ASP A 74 -4.41 21.96 -4.38
N GLU A 75 -4.22 21.32 -5.53
CA GLU A 75 -4.84 20.01 -5.82
C GLU A 75 -4.27 18.90 -4.94
N ARG A 76 -2.96 18.93 -4.63
CA ARG A 76 -2.37 17.98 -3.68
C ARG A 76 -2.99 18.12 -2.30
N GLU A 77 -3.18 19.34 -1.82
CA GLU A 77 -3.82 19.61 -0.53
C GLU A 77 -5.30 19.18 -0.51
N LYS A 78 -6.02 19.43 -1.60
CA LYS A 78 -7.40 18.93 -1.78
C LYS A 78 -7.45 17.40 -1.78
N ILE A 79 -6.54 16.73 -2.48
CA ILE A 79 -6.45 15.26 -2.47
C ILE A 79 -6.21 14.78 -1.04
N GLN A 80 -5.26 15.37 -0.31
CA GLN A 80 -4.97 14.98 1.07
C GLN A 80 -6.21 15.14 1.97
N THR A 81 -6.93 16.26 1.84
CA THR A 81 -8.12 16.57 2.64
C THR A 81 -9.29 15.63 2.32
N ASN A 82 -9.59 15.43 1.04
CA ASN A 82 -10.70 14.58 0.58
C ASN A 82 -10.47 13.09 0.89
N THR A 83 -9.22 12.71 1.15
CA THR A 83 -8.82 11.33 1.40
C THR A 83 -8.46 11.05 2.86
N LEU A 84 -8.81 11.95 3.79
CA LEU A 84 -8.57 11.79 5.24
C LEU A 84 -9.16 10.50 5.85
N GLN A 85 -10.24 9.97 5.27
CA GLN A 85 -10.85 8.71 5.73
C GLN A 85 -10.15 7.45 5.16
N GLN A 86 -9.08 7.64 4.39
CA GLN A 86 -8.23 6.58 3.84
C GLN A 86 -9.04 5.44 3.20
N SER A 87 -8.98 4.22 3.74
CA SER A 87 -9.65 3.06 3.14
C SER A 87 -11.18 3.16 3.06
N ASP A 88 -11.78 4.08 3.81
CA ASP A 88 -13.23 4.34 3.77
C ASP A 88 -13.59 5.47 2.77
N SER A 89 -12.61 6.04 2.06
CA SER A 89 -12.79 7.05 1.00
C SER A 89 -12.63 6.43 -0.38
N GLN A 90 -13.66 6.56 -1.23
CA GLN A 90 -13.58 6.12 -2.62
C GLN A 90 -12.50 6.91 -3.39
N ASP A 91 -12.39 8.21 -3.14
CA ASP A 91 -11.37 9.05 -3.75
C ASP A 91 -9.96 8.55 -3.41
N TRP A 92 -9.74 8.10 -2.17
CA TRP A 92 -8.45 7.53 -1.77
C TRP A 92 -8.15 6.24 -2.56
N ILE A 93 -9.16 5.40 -2.77
CA ILE A 93 -9.01 4.16 -3.57
C ILE A 93 -8.67 4.51 -5.02
N GLU A 94 -9.39 5.43 -5.65
CA GLU A 94 -9.18 5.80 -7.06
C GLU A 94 -7.81 6.47 -7.27
N GLN A 95 -7.39 7.36 -6.36
CA GLN A 95 -6.06 7.98 -6.44
C GLN A 95 -4.93 6.95 -6.34
N ARG A 96 -5.12 5.88 -5.57
CA ARG A 96 -4.13 4.81 -5.41
C ARG A 96 -4.10 3.81 -6.57
N LYS A 97 -5.17 3.68 -7.35
CA LYS A 97 -5.16 2.83 -8.55
C LYS A 97 -4.27 3.41 -9.66
N LYS A 98 -4.18 4.75 -9.73
CA LYS A 98 -3.39 5.47 -10.73
C LYS A 98 -1.96 5.86 -10.29
N ARG A 99 -1.52 5.44 -9.09
CA ARG A 99 -0.21 5.82 -8.51
C ARG A 99 0.47 4.63 -7.84
N LEU A 100 1.80 4.61 -7.84
CA LEU A 100 2.55 3.73 -6.96
C LEU A 100 2.53 4.30 -5.54
N THR A 101 2.10 3.48 -4.58
CA THR A 101 2.01 3.91 -3.17
C THR A 101 3.15 3.38 -2.33
N ALA A 102 3.63 4.13 -1.33
CA ALA A 102 4.77 3.74 -0.50
C ALA A 102 4.75 2.29 0.03
N SER A 103 3.57 1.78 0.42
CA SER A 103 3.39 0.41 0.92
C SER A 103 3.77 -0.71 -0.06
N ILE A 104 3.92 -0.41 -1.37
CA ILE A 104 4.38 -1.37 -2.38
C ILE A 104 5.83 -1.14 -2.84
N PHE A 105 6.49 -0.05 -2.43
CA PHE A 105 7.81 0.32 -2.94
C PHE A 105 8.85 -0.77 -2.69
N GLY A 106 8.90 -1.33 -1.48
CA GLY A 106 9.81 -2.44 -1.17
C GLY A 106 9.63 -3.65 -2.07
N LYS A 107 8.39 -3.98 -2.47
CA LYS A 107 8.11 -5.08 -3.40
C LYS A 107 8.64 -4.78 -4.80
N ILE A 108 8.54 -3.53 -5.25
CA ILE A 108 9.03 -3.09 -6.56
C ILE A 108 10.55 -3.07 -6.57
N CYS A 109 11.18 -2.36 -5.63
CA CYS A 109 12.63 -2.16 -5.61
C CYS A 109 13.41 -3.46 -5.45
N LYS A 110 12.81 -4.47 -4.77
CA LYS A 110 13.42 -5.79 -4.58
C LYS A 110 12.99 -6.82 -5.63
N ARG A 111 12.14 -6.44 -6.58
CA ARG A 111 11.65 -7.36 -7.63
C ARG A 111 12.79 -7.69 -8.58
N LYS A 112 12.93 -8.96 -8.93
CA LYS A 112 13.85 -9.40 -9.97
C LYS A 112 13.19 -9.28 -11.35
N ASN A 113 13.96 -8.91 -12.37
CA ASN A 113 13.46 -8.78 -13.74
C ASN A 113 12.98 -10.13 -14.33
N ASN A 114 13.46 -11.26 -13.81
CA ASN A 114 13.02 -12.60 -14.20
C ASN A 114 11.72 -13.06 -13.51
N ILE A 115 10.96 -12.13 -12.91
CA ILE A 115 9.65 -12.36 -12.31
C ILE A 115 8.66 -11.41 -13.00
N SER A 116 7.55 -11.96 -13.46
CA SER A 116 6.43 -11.23 -14.08
C SER A 116 5.98 -10.05 -13.21
N CYS A 117 5.72 -8.90 -13.84
CA CYS A 117 5.16 -7.73 -13.16
C CYS A 117 3.64 -7.79 -13.03
N ALA A 118 2.96 -8.57 -13.87
CA ALA A 118 1.50 -8.64 -13.96
C ALA A 118 0.78 -8.84 -12.60
N PRO A 119 1.21 -9.74 -11.68
CA PRO A 119 0.52 -9.89 -10.39
C PRO A 119 0.53 -8.62 -9.54
N LEU A 120 1.63 -7.87 -9.58
CA LEU A 120 1.77 -6.62 -8.82
C LEU A 120 0.97 -5.51 -9.48
N VAL A 121 1.04 -5.37 -10.81
CA VAL A 121 0.21 -4.42 -11.59
C VAL A 121 -1.29 -4.67 -11.31
N LYS A 122 -1.75 -5.92 -11.44
CA LYS A 122 -3.13 -6.31 -11.12
C LYS A 122 -3.53 -5.91 -9.71
N SER A 123 -2.64 -6.11 -8.73
CA SER A 123 -2.93 -5.77 -7.33
C SER A 123 -3.13 -4.28 -7.09
N ILE A 124 -2.49 -3.42 -7.90
CA ILE A 124 -2.60 -1.96 -7.82
C ILE A 124 -3.93 -1.51 -8.42
N VAL A 125 -4.22 -1.90 -9.66
CA VAL A 125 -5.38 -1.39 -10.41
C VAL A 125 -6.72 -1.98 -9.94
N THR A 126 -6.72 -3.22 -9.43
CA THR A 126 -7.98 -3.88 -8.98
C THR A 126 -8.36 -3.60 -7.53
N SER A 127 -7.46 -3.04 -6.71
CA SER A 127 -7.70 -2.77 -5.28
C SER A 127 -8.33 -3.96 -4.53
N LYS A 128 -7.53 -4.97 -4.17
CA LYS A 128 -8.06 -6.15 -3.46
C LYS A 128 -8.57 -5.80 -2.06
N ASN A 129 -9.80 -6.21 -1.75
CA ASN A 129 -10.27 -6.20 -0.36
C ASN A 129 -9.59 -7.33 0.43
N LEU A 130 -8.74 -6.96 1.39
CA LEU A 130 -7.98 -7.87 2.24
C LEU A 130 -8.51 -7.92 3.69
N SER A 131 -9.71 -7.40 3.95
CA SER A 131 -10.30 -7.38 5.30
C SER A 131 -10.44 -8.76 5.93
N ASN A 132 -10.52 -9.81 5.12
CA ASN A 132 -10.70 -11.18 5.59
C ASN A 132 -9.38 -11.84 6.04
N VAL A 133 -8.23 -11.19 5.82
CA VAL A 133 -6.93 -11.72 6.26
C VAL A 133 -6.76 -11.40 7.75
N PRO A 134 -6.64 -12.40 8.65
CA PRO A 134 -6.68 -12.17 10.10
C PRO A 134 -5.62 -11.17 10.60
N SER A 135 -4.40 -11.24 10.08
CA SER A 135 -3.33 -10.32 10.46
C SER A 135 -3.58 -8.88 10.00
N ILE A 136 -4.26 -8.68 8.87
CA ILE A 136 -4.62 -7.35 8.37
C ILE A 136 -5.80 -6.80 9.16
N ALA A 137 -6.81 -7.62 9.43
CA ALA A 137 -7.95 -7.24 10.28
C ALA A 137 -7.47 -6.82 11.67
N TYR A 138 -6.64 -7.65 12.31
CA TYR A 138 -6.02 -7.34 13.60
C TYR A 138 -5.23 -6.04 13.57
N GLY A 139 -4.43 -5.81 12.53
CA GLY A 139 -3.69 -4.56 12.34
C GLY A 139 -4.62 -3.34 12.34
N LYS A 140 -5.65 -3.37 11.49
CA LYS A 140 -6.63 -2.28 11.35
C LYS A 140 -7.40 -2.00 12.64
N GLU A 141 -7.83 -3.05 13.35
CA GLU A 141 -8.58 -2.92 14.59
C GLU A 141 -7.76 -2.29 15.72
N ASN A 142 -6.44 -2.54 15.74
CA ASN A 142 -5.55 -2.11 16.80
C ASN A 142 -4.79 -0.80 16.51
N GLU A 143 -4.77 -0.34 15.26
CA GLU A 143 -4.03 0.84 14.81
C GLU A 143 -4.37 2.09 15.62
N GLY A 144 -5.66 2.39 15.80
CA GLY A 144 -6.10 3.58 16.53
C GLY A 144 -5.62 3.62 17.98
N GLN A 145 -5.67 2.47 18.67
CA GLN A 145 -5.12 2.33 20.02
C GLN A 145 -3.60 2.40 20.03
N ALA A 146 -2.94 1.89 18.99
CA ALA A 146 -1.48 1.94 18.87
C ALA A 146 -0.98 3.38 18.69
N LEU A 147 -1.67 4.18 17.89
CA LEU A 147 -1.37 5.61 17.75
C LEU A 147 -1.59 6.36 19.06
N GLN A 148 -2.65 6.07 19.81
CA GLN A 148 -2.89 6.68 21.13
C GLN A 148 -1.78 6.33 22.14
N GLN A 149 -1.39 5.06 22.20
CA GLN A 149 -0.30 4.61 23.08
C GLN A 149 1.03 5.27 22.68
N LEU A 150 1.33 5.34 21.38
CA LEU A 150 2.54 5.98 20.87
C LEU A 150 2.58 7.48 21.21
N ALA A 151 1.47 8.18 21.00
CA ALA A 151 1.35 9.61 21.32
C ALA A 151 1.65 9.88 22.81
N HIS A 152 1.14 9.02 23.70
CA HIS A 152 1.40 9.13 25.13
C HIS A 152 2.86 8.79 25.47
N GLN A 153 3.40 7.69 24.95
CA GLN A 153 4.75 7.22 25.25
C GLN A 153 5.81 8.22 24.79
N GLU A 154 5.70 8.72 23.57
CA GLU A 154 6.67 9.64 22.96
C GLU A 154 6.38 11.12 23.27
N LYS A 155 5.27 11.42 23.97
CA LYS A 155 4.80 12.77 24.30
C LYS A 155 4.66 13.68 23.06
N ILE A 156 4.10 13.11 21.99
CA ILE A 156 3.85 13.78 20.70
C ILE A 156 2.35 13.85 20.41
N LYS A 157 1.93 14.86 19.65
CA LYS A 157 0.56 14.93 19.13
C LYS A 157 0.51 14.23 17.78
N ILE A 158 -0.44 13.32 17.56
CA ILE A 158 -0.60 12.61 16.29
C ILE A 158 -1.95 12.97 15.68
N SER A 159 -1.92 13.43 14.43
CA SER A 159 -3.11 13.75 13.63
C SER A 159 -3.27 12.78 12.47
N LYS A 160 -4.52 12.49 12.10
CA LYS A 160 -4.82 11.71 10.89
C LYS A 160 -4.39 12.49 9.64
N CYS A 161 -4.10 11.76 8.58
CA CYS A 161 -3.79 12.33 7.28
C CYS A 161 -4.36 11.50 6.13
N GLY A 162 -4.52 12.14 4.97
CA GLY A 162 -4.91 11.48 3.74
C GLY A 162 -3.73 11.09 2.86
N LEU A 163 -3.99 10.96 1.57
CA LEU A 163 -2.99 10.65 0.56
C LEU A 163 -2.17 11.91 0.20
N PHE A 164 -0.85 11.78 0.30
CA PHE A 164 0.11 12.73 -0.24
C PHE A 164 0.54 12.26 -1.64
N VAL A 165 0.63 13.20 -2.57
CA VAL A 165 1.16 12.97 -3.93
C VAL A 165 2.52 13.63 -4.03
N HIS A 166 3.49 12.92 -4.60
CA HIS A 166 4.86 13.42 -4.69
C HIS A 166 4.91 14.66 -5.59
N LYS A 167 5.65 15.68 -5.13
CA LYS A 167 5.71 17.00 -5.77
C LYS A 167 6.21 16.99 -7.22
N ALA A 168 7.34 16.34 -7.48
CA ALA A 168 7.94 16.25 -8.82
C ALA A 168 7.50 15.03 -9.65
N HIS A 169 7.07 13.95 -9.00
CA HIS A 169 6.78 12.66 -9.64
C HIS A 169 5.36 12.22 -9.28
N CYS A 170 4.35 12.85 -9.86
CA CYS A 170 2.93 12.69 -9.48
C CYS A 170 2.38 11.25 -9.59
N PHE A 171 3.12 10.34 -10.22
CA PHE A 171 2.83 8.91 -10.22
C PHE A 171 3.18 8.21 -8.89
N LEU A 172 3.84 8.88 -7.95
CA LEU A 172 4.17 8.39 -6.62
C LEU A 172 3.25 9.02 -5.56
N ALA A 173 2.84 8.23 -4.59
CA ALA A 173 2.00 8.68 -3.48
C ALA A 173 2.28 7.93 -2.17
N ALA A 174 1.84 8.49 -1.05
CA ALA A 174 2.00 7.87 0.26
C ALA A 174 0.85 8.27 1.19
N THR A 175 0.50 7.37 2.10
CA THR A 175 -0.38 7.65 3.24
C THR A 175 0.32 7.10 4.46
N PRO A 176 0.91 7.95 5.31
CA PRO A 176 1.34 7.56 6.65
C PRO A 176 0.15 7.19 7.55
N ASP A 177 0.40 6.48 8.64
CA ASP A 177 -0.62 6.19 9.66
C ASP A 177 -0.99 7.47 10.45
N GLY A 178 -0.06 8.43 10.53
CA GLY A 178 -0.33 9.76 11.06
C GLY A 178 0.78 10.77 10.77
N ILE A 179 0.49 12.04 11.06
CA ILE A 179 1.48 13.12 11.13
C ILE A 179 1.64 13.48 12.59
N TYR A 180 2.88 13.47 13.09
CA TYR A 180 3.16 13.92 14.44
C TYR A 180 3.63 15.37 14.47
N GLN A 181 3.39 16.01 15.61
CA GLN A 181 4.01 17.26 16.01
C GLN A 181 4.57 17.10 17.43
N ASP A 182 5.84 17.43 17.63
CA ASP A 182 6.46 17.45 18.96
C ASP A 182 6.18 18.76 19.71
N ASN A 183 6.71 18.87 20.93
CA ASN A 183 6.50 20.06 21.79
C ASN A 183 7.24 21.30 21.28
N GLU A 184 8.22 21.15 20.39
CA GLU A 184 8.95 22.25 19.74
C GLU A 184 8.30 22.67 18.42
N GLY A 185 7.21 22.00 18.03
CA GLY A 185 6.48 22.26 16.80
C GLY A 185 7.06 21.59 15.56
N LYS A 186 8.11 20.76 15.68
CA LYS A 186 8.64 19.98 14.55
C LYS A 186 7.64 18.90 14.17
N THR A 187 7.56 18.63 12.87
CA THR A 187 6.60 17.66 12.32
C THR A 187 7.31 16.54 11.58
N GLY A 188 6.71 15.36 11.62
CA GLY A 188 7.14 14.21 10.84
C GLY A 188 6.01 13.22 10.65
N VAL A 189 6.34 12.03 10.16
CA VAL A 189 5.35 10.98 9.89
C VAL A 189 5.38 9.92 10.98
N VAL A 190 4.27 9.19 11.12
CA VAL A 190 4.15 8.04 12.01
C VAL A 190 3.78 6.83 11.18
N GLU A 191 4.45 5.72 11.45
CA GLU A 191 4.11 4.40 10.93
C GLU A 191 4.07 3.42 12.11
N VAL A 192 2.95 2.71 12.27
CA VAL A 192 2.74 1.77 13.37
C VAL A 192 2.41 0.38 12.83
N LYS A 193 2.94 -0.65 13.49
CA LYS A 193 2.63 -2.05 13.17
C LYS A 193 2.09 -2.78 14.38
N CYS A 194 1.02 -3.54 14.16
CA CYS A 194 0.42 -4.44 15.16
C CYS A 194 0.47 -5.88 14.62
N PRO A 195 1.62 -6.57 14.69
CA PRO A 195 1.75 -7.93 14.17
C PRO A 195 1.03 -8.94 15.08
N LEU A 196 0.00 -9.60 14.55
CA LEU A 196 -0.74 -10.66 15.25
C LEU A 196 0.19 -11.78 15.77
N SER A 197 1.26 -12.09 15.04
CA SER A 197 2.25 -13.11 15.41
C SER A 197 3.03 -12.82 16.69
N ALA A 198 3.07 -11.56 17.12
CA ALA A 198 3.76 -11.11 18.33
C ALA A 198 2.79 -10.59 19.39
N LYS A 199 1.50 -10.92 19.28
CA LYS A 199 0.48 -10.49 20.22
C LYS A 199 0.85 -10.89 21.65
N ASP A 200 0.75 -9.93 22.56
CA ASP A 200 1.01 -10.02 24.00
C ASP A 200 2.46 -10.44 24.37
N MET A 201 3.39 -10.43 23.40
CA MET A 201 4.81 -10.67 23.65
C MET A 201 5.53 -9.38 24.06
N ASN A 202 6.62 -9.52 24.81
CA ASN A 202 7.62 -8.44 24.89
C ASN A 202 8.22 -8.20 23.49
N PRO A 203 8.33 -6.95 22.99
CA PRO A 203 8.82 -6.68 21.65
C PRO A 203 10.21 -7.24 21.34
N ASP A 204 11.14 -7.19 22.29
CA ASP A 204 12.52 -7.64 22.07
C ASP A 204 12.57 -9.17 21.97
N ASN A 205 11.83 -9.88 22.82
CA ASN A 205 11.65 -11.33 22.71
C ASN A 205 11.00 -11.70 21.36
N ALA A 206 9.98 -10.96 20.93
CA ALA A 206 9.34 -11.20 19.63
C ALA A 206 10.28 -10.97 18.44
N ILE A 207 11.27 -10.08 18.56
CA ILE A 207 12.32 -9.89 17.54
C ILE A 207 13.31 -11.05 17.55
N ILE A 208 13.74 -11.49 18.73
CA ILE A 208 14.65 -12.65 18.90
C ILE A 208 14.00 -13.91 18.30
N ASP A 209 12.73 -14.17 18.66
CA ASP A 209 11.92 -15.31 18.22
C ASP A 209 11.43 -15.20 16.76
N LYS A 210 11.85 -14.17 16.02
CA LYS A 210 11.49 -13.92 14.61
C LYS A 210 9.98 -13.77 14.36
N LYS A 211 9.19 -13.43 15.38
CA LYS A 211 7.78 -13.03 15.24
C LYS A 211 7.67 -11.61 14.70
N ILE A 212 8.67 -10.77 14.97
CA ILE A 212 8.92 -9.47 14.34
C ILE A 212 10.20 -9.59 13.50
N THR A 213 10.06 -9.52 12.18
CA THR A 213 11.17 -9.69 11.23
C THR A 213 11.71 -8.39 10.65
N PHE A 214 11.06 -7.27 10.97
CA PHE A 214 11.40 -5.93 10.49
C PHE A 214 12.28 -5.14 11.46
N TRP A 215 12.64 -5.74 12.59
CA TRP A 215 13.78 -5.37 13.43
C TRP A 215 14.77 -6.53 13.47
N LYS A 216 16.03 -6.21 13.70
CA LYS A 216 17.14 -7.15 13.89
C LYS A 216 17.78 -6.91 15.25
N HIS A 217 18.19 -8.00 15.88
CA HIS A 217 19.06 -7.98 17.06
C HIS A 217 20.50 -8.15 16.59
N ASP A 218 21.29 -7.10 16.76
CA ASP A 218 22.74 -7.16 16.65
C ASP A 218 23.30 -7.72 17.95
N ILE A 219 23.62 -9.01 17.93
CA ILE A 219 24.13 -9.78 19.07
C ILE A 219 25.46 -9.18 19.56
N LYS A 220 26.30 -8.66 18.66
CA LYS A 220 27.64 -8.15 19.03
C LYS A 220 27.57 -6.92 19.91
N ASN A 221 26.64 -6.02 19.61
CA ASN A 221 26.46 -4.76 20.33
C ASN A 221 25.26 -4.78 21.29
N ASN A 222 24.54 -5.90 21.34
CA ASN A 222 23.25 -6.06 22.02
C ASN A 222 22.24 -4.94 21.68
N GLN A 223 22.14 -4.58 20.40
CA GLN A 223 21.27 -3.51 19.92
C GLN A 223 20.16 -4.04 19.01
N PHE A 224 18.98 -3.43 19.10
CA PHE A 224 17.88 -3.69 18.18
C PHE A 224 17.76 -2.54 17.18
N ARG A 225 17.73 -2.86 15.88
CA ARG A 225 17.64 -1.88 14.79
C ARG A 225 16.65 -2.32 13.72
N VAL A 226 15.98 -1.36 13.09
CA VAL A 226 15.12 -1.65 11.93
C VAL A 226 15.93 -2.32 10.82
N ASP A 227 15.37 -3.38 10.23
CA ASP A 227 15.99 -4.02 9.08
C ASP A 227 15.80 -3.15 7.83
N LYS A 228 16.87 -2.44 7.42
CA LYS A 228 16.88 -1.61 6.20
C LYS A 228 16.58 -2.40 4.91
N ASN A 229 16.71 -3.73 4.92
CA ASN A 229 16.33 -4.59 3.80
C ASN A 229 14.85 -5.00 3.81
N HIS A 230 14.11 -4.73 4.89
CA HIS A 230 12.69 -5.09 5.00
C HIS A 230 11.80 -4.12 4.20
N ASN A 231 10.68 -4.60 3.67
CA ASN A 231 9.78 -3.80 2.84
C ASN A 231 9.25 -2.54 3.55
N TYR A 232 9.12 -2.58 4.89
CA TYR A 232 8.69 -1.44 5.68
C TYR A 232 9.71 -0.30 5.70
N TYR A 233 11.01 -0.58 5.62
CA TYR A 233 12.01 0.50 5.50
C TYR A 233 11.83 1.26 4.18
N TYR A 234 11.61 0.55 3.07
CA TYR A 234 11.29 1.17 1.78
C TYR A 234 9.96 1.93 1.82
N GLN A 235 8.96 1.43 2.54
CA GLN A 235 7.71 2.16 2.73
C GLN A 235 7.93 3.47 3.48
N ILE A 236 8.69 3.44 4.58
CA ILE A 236 8.98 4.62 5.41
C ILE A 236 9.79 5.65 4.64
N GLN A 237 10.87 5.23 3.95
CA GLN A 237 11.64 6.13 3.10
C GLN A 237 10.78 6.75 1.99
N GLY A 238 9.84 5.97 1.42
CA GLY A 238 8.87 6.49 0.47
C GLY A 238 7.87 7.47 1.06
N GLN A 239 7.41 7.25 2.29
CA GLN A 239 6.55 8.20 3.01
C GLN A 239 7.31 9.49 3.29
N LEU A 240 8.55 9.42 3.78
CA LEU A 240 9.40 10.58 4.06
C LEU A 240 9.64 11.42 2.80
N GLU A 241 9.99 10.78 1.69
CA GLU A 241 10.17 11.46 0.41
C GLU A 241 8.89 12.16 -0.05
N VAL A 242 7.80 11.41 -0.16
CA VAL A 242 6.54 11.91 -0.75
C VAL A 242 5.92 13.03 0.09
N THR A 243 6.09 12.97 1.42
CA THR A 243 5.56 13.99 2.35
C THR A 243 6.53 15.15 2.60
N GLU A 244 7.73 15.10 2.01
CA GLU A 244 8.82 16.05 2.25
C GLU A 244 9.14 16.21 3.77
N LYS A 245 9.07 15.11 4.53
CA LYS A 245 9.38 15.05 5.96
C LYS A 245 10.73 14.39 6.20
N ASN A 246 11.39 14.79 7.30
CA ASN A 246 12.74 14.32 7.62
C ASN A 246 12.77 13.12 8.55
N ILE A 247 11.72 12.91 9.35
CA ILE A 247 11.69 11.88 10.40
C ILE A 247 10.37 11.12 10.38
N CYS A 248 10.48 9.80 10.54
CA CYS A 248 9.39 8.89 10.80
C CYS A 248 9.54 8.29 12.20
N VAL A 249 8.53 8.41 13.05
CA VAL A 249 8.42 7.61 14.26
C VAL A 249 7.87 6.25 13.86
N PHE A 250 8.74 5.25 13.76
CA PHE A 250 8.35 3.89 13.43
C PHE A 250 8.19 3.06 14.69
N ALA A 251 7.01 2.48 14.89
CA ALA A 251 6.70 1.77 16.11
C ALA A 251 6.03 0.41 15.88
N VAL A 252 6.24 -0.50 16.82
CA VAL A 252 5.52 -1.76 16.88
C VAL A 252 4.84 -1.94 18.24
N ARG A 253 3.55 -2.25 18.17
CA ARG A 253 2.71 -2.58 19.33
C ARG A 253 2.42 -4.08 19.35
N THR A 254 2.86 -4.73 20.41
CA THR A 254 2.63 -6.17 20.64
C THR A 254 1.47 -6.43 21.60
N GLY A 255 1.19 -5.53 22.54
CA GLY A 255 0.05 -5.64 23.48
C GLY A 255 -0.18 -4.33 24.24
N THR A 256 -1.15 -4.33 25.18
CA THR A 256 -1.50 -3.14 25.98
C THR A 256 -0.61 -2.93 27.20
N ASN A 257 0.01 -4.00 27.71
CA ASN A 257 0.72 -4.00 28.99
C ASN A 257 2.25 -3.86 28.84
N GLN A 258 2.72 -3.62 27.61
CA GLN A 258 4.14 -3.53 27.28
C GLN A 258 4.41 -2.18 26.61
N PRO A 259 5.58 -1.56 26.85
CA PRO A 259 6.00 -0.40 26.09
C PRO A 259 6.12 -0.76 24.61
N MET A 260 5.80 0.20 23.74
CA MET A 260 6.01 0.04 22.31
C MET A 260 7.51 0.10 22.00
N LYS A 261 7.97 -0.76 21.09
CA LYS A 261 9.32 -0.60 20.53
C LYS A 261 9.24 0.48 19.45
N VAL A 262 10.07 1.50 19.59
CA VAL A 262 10.06 2.70 18.74
C VAL A 262 11.47 2.96 18.21
N GLU A 263 11.56 3.39 16.96
CA GLU A 263 12.78 3.89 16.33
C GLU A 263 12.45 5.11 15.46
N TYR A 264 13.26 6.16 15.59
CA TYR A 264 13.16 7.37 14.77
C TYR A 264 14.00 7.14 13.51
N ILE A 265 13.36 7.10 12.36
CA ILE A 265 14.01 6.85 11.08
C ILE A 265 14.13 8.16 10.32
N GLU A 266 15.35 8.54 9.99
CA GLU A 266 15.65 9.72 9.18
C GLU A 266 15.48 9.45 7.69
N ARG A 267 15.14 10.49 6.93
CA ARG A 267 15.10 10.46 5.47
C ARG A 267 16.50 10.23 4.92
N ASP A 268 16.64 9.18 4.12
CA ASP A 268 17.89 8.74 3.52
C ASP A 268 17.85 9.04 2.01
N GLN A 269 18.23 10.27 1.66
CA GLN A 269 18.18 10.77 0.29
C GLN A 269 19.03 9.91 -0.67
N LYS A 270 20.21 9.47 -0.22
CA LYS A 270 21.09 8.60 -1.01
C LYS A 270 20.43 7.26 -1.27
N PHE A 271 19.79 6.66 -0.28
CA PHE A 271 19.03 5.42 -0.47
C PHE A 271 17.86 5.61 -1.43
N TRP A 272 17.12 6.72 -1.30
CA TRP A 272 16.04 7.06 -2.22
C TRP A 272 16.53 7.14 -3.67
N GLU A 273 17.52 7.98 -3.94
CA GLU A 273 18.05 8.24 -5.29
C GLU A 273 18.71 7.02 -5.92
N THR A 274 19.45 6.23 -5.13
CA THR A 274 20.24 5.12 -5.68
C THR A 274 19.53 3.77 -5.65
N LYS A 275 18.56 3.55 -4.74
CA LYS A 275 17.90 2.25 -4.55
C LYS A 275 16.41 2.26 -4.81
N MET A 276 15.74 3.41 -4.74
CA MET A 276 14.28 3.46 -4.84
C MET A 276 13.79 4.14 -6.12
N MET A 277 14.23 5.36 -6.41
CA MET A 277 13.70 6.13 -7.52
C MET A 277 13.86 5.40 -8.87
N PRO A 278 15.05 4.85 -9.23
CA PRO A 278 15.23 4.19 -10.53
C PRO A 278 14.30 2.98 -10.77
N PRO A 279 14.19 1.97 -9.86
CA PRO A 279 13.27 0.87 -10.08
C PRO A 279 11.79 1.28 -10.00
N LEU A 280 11.43 2.31 -9.20
CA LEU A 280 10.06 2.82 -9.14
C LEU A 280 9.65 3.48 -10.46
N THR A 281 10.49 4.34 -11.03
CA THR A 281 10.27 4.96 -12.35
C THR A 281 10.15 3.89 -13.43
N ASN A 282 11.11 2.95 -13.48
CA ASN A 282 11.10 1.88 -14.47
C ASN A 282 9.83 1.02 -14.38
N PHE A 283 9.41 0.67 -13.16
CA PHE A 283 8.20 -0.12 -12.97
C PHE A 283 6.94 0.68 -13.36
N PHE A 284 6.86 1.96 -13.00
CA PHE A 284 5.72 2.78 -13.38
C PHE A 284 5.57 2.85 -14.90
N HIS A 285 6.60 3.31 -15.61
CA HIS A 285 6.51 3.53 -17.06
C HIS A 285 6.37 2.24 -17.87
N ASN A 286 7.06 1.17 -17.48
CA ASN A 286 7.13 -0.05 -18.30
C ASN A 286 6.18 -1.16 -17.86
N CYS A 287 5.60 -1.10 -16.66
CA CYS A 287 4.72 -2.15 -16.14
C CYS A 287 3.32 -1.62 -15.82
N LEU A 288 3.20 -0.53 -15.05
CA LEU A 288 1.90 -0.04 -14.60
C LEU A 288 1.21 0.85 -15.64
N LEU A 289 1.92 1.84 -16.19
CA LEU A 289 1.36 2.82 -17.13
C LEU A 289 0.70 2.17 -18.36
N PRO A 290 1.26 1.11 -18.99
CA PRO A 290 0.57 0.44 -20.10
C PRO A 290 -0.82 -0.09 -19.73
N GLU A 291 -0.97 -0.63 -18.52
CA GLU A 291 -2.26 -1.14 -18.03
C GLU A 291 -3.22 -0.02 -17.64
N LEU A 292 -2.72 1.17 -17.31
CA LEU A 292 -3.55 2.35 -17.01
C LEU A 292 -4.06 3.04 -18.28
N VAL A 293 -3.29 2.98 -19.37
CA VAL A 293 -3.58 3.66 -20.65
C VAL A 293 -4.40 2.77 -21.58
N ASP A 294 -4.03 1.49 -21.70
CA ASP A 294 -4.73 0.52 -22.55
C ASP A 294 -5.07 -0.74 -21.73
N PRO A 295 -6.07 -0.67 -20.82
CA PRO A 295 -6.35 -1.73 -19.87
C PRO A 295 -6.68 -3.06 -20.55
N ARG A 296 -5.90 -4.10 -20.23
CA ARG A 296 -6.12 -5.46 -20.72
C ARG A 296 -6.95 -6.29 -19.75
N ILE A 297 -6.89 -6.00 -18.45
CA ILE A 297 -7.69 -6.70 -17.43
C ILE A 297 -9.18 -6.61 -17.73
N GLU A 298 -9.67 -5.44 -18.14
CA GLU A 298 -11.08 -5.20 -18.47
C GLU A 298 -11.52 -5.94 -19.73
N ARG A 299 -10.58 -6.15 -20.67
CA ARG A 299 -10.75 -6.94 -21.90
C ARG A 299 -10.53 -8.45 -21.69
N SER A 300 -10.37 -8.91 -20.44
CA SER A 300 -10.03 -10.30 -20.10
C SER A 300 -8.73 -10.81 -20.75
N MET A 301 -7.80 -9.90 -21.06
CA MET A 301 -6.50 -10.20 -21.67
C MET A 301 -5.38 -10.23 -20.62
N PRO A 302 -4.29 -10.98 -20.87
CA PRO A 302 -3.10 -10.92 -20.02
C PRO A 302 -2.44 -9.54 -20.05
N ILE A 303 -2.08 -9.03 -18.87
CA ILE A 303 -1.32 -7.77 -18.71
C ILE A 303 -0.04 -7.85 -19.54
N LYS A 304 0.27 -6.76 -20.26
CA LYS A 304 1.47 -6.66 -21.09
C LYS A 304 2.72 -6.67 -20.22
N GLU A 305 3.59 -7.66 -20.44
CA GLU A 305 4.92 -7.70 -19.84
C GLU A 305 5.89 -6.92 -20.74
N PRO A 306 6.76 -6.05 -20.21
CA PRO A 306 7.76 -5.36 -21.00
C PRO A 306 8.84 -6.33 -21.52
N PRO A 307 9.48 -6.03 -22.68
CA PRO A 307 10.42 -6.93 -23.35
C PRO A 307 11.55 -7.46 -22.45
N PHE A 308 12.15 -6.60 -21.62
CA PHE A 308 13.24 -6.99 -20.73
C PHE A 308 12.83 -8.02 -19.67
N ILE A 309 11.57 -8.02 -19.22
CA ILE A 309 11.04 -9.03 -18.29
C ILE A 309 10.83 -10.36 -19.03
N ILE A 310 10.24 -10.30 -20.23
CA ILE A 310 10.02 -11.48 -21.07
C ILE A 310 11.34 -12.17 -21.36
N GLU A 311 12.36 -11.40 -21.75
CA GLU A 311 13.70 -11.92 -22.02
C GLU A 311 14.34 -12.52 -20.77
N ALA A 312 14.29 -11.82 -19.62
CA ALA A 312 14.86 -12.31 -18.37
C ALA A 312 14.19 -13.62 -17.88
N ILE A 313 12.87 -13.75 -18.06
CA ILE A 313 12.12 -14.98 -17.76
C ILE A 313 12.56 -16.11 -18.70
N LYS A 314 12.68 -15.84 -20.01
CA LYS A 314 13.16 -16.83 -20.99
C LYS A 314 14.57 -17.30 -20.66
N ASN A 315 15.48 -16.39 -20.32
CA ASN A 315 16.86 -16.71 -19.96
C ASN A 315 16.93 -17.57 -18.69
N LYS A 316 16.15 -17.23 -17.66
CA LYS A 316 16.04 -18.06 -16.44
C LYS A 316 15.62 -19.50 -16.75
N LYS A 317 14.57 -19.69 -17.56
CA LYS A 317 14.08 -21.01 -17.96
C LYS A 317 15.14 -21.81 -18.74
N LYS A 318 15.86 -21.16 -19.65
CA LYS A 318 16.97 -21.79 -20.38
C LYS A 318 18.07 -22.28 -19.43
N THR A 319 18.47 -21.47 -18.45
CA THR A 319 19.47 -21.85 -17.45
C THR A 319 19.01 -23.01 -16.57
N GLU A 320 17.74 -23.01 -16.15
CA GLU A 320 17.15 -24.11 -15.35
C GLU A 320 17.09 -25.42 -16.13
N ASN A 321 16.74 -25.38 -17.42
CA ASN A 321 16.71 -26.58 -18.27
C ASN A 321 18.11 -27.17 -18.50
N LYS A 322 19.13 -26.33 -18.74
CA LYS A 322 20.52 -26.78 -18.88
C LYS A 322 21.04 -27.47 -17.60
N LYS A 323 20.71 -26.92 -16.43
CA LYS A 323 21.07 -27.54 -15.14
C LYS A 323 20.40 -28.91 -14.94
N LYS A 324 19.15 -29.05 -15.36
CA LYS A 324 18.43 -30.34 -15.29
C LYS A 324 19.01 -31.39 -16.24
N GLN A 325 19.41 -30.99 -17.44
CA GLN A 325 20.08 -31.89 -18.40
C GLN A 325 21.42 -32.38 -17.85
N HIS A 326 22.26 -31.47 -17.34
CA HIS A 326 23.55 -31.84 -16.76
C HIS A 326 23.46 -32.72 -15.50
N ASN A 327 22.41 -32.54 -14.69
CA ASN A 327 22.17 -33.39 -13.51
C ASN A 327 21.56 -34.76 -13.85
N ASN A 328 21.07 -34.96 -15.07
CA ASN A 328 20.53 -36.25 -15.53
C ASN A 328 21.59 -37.06 -16.32
N GLU A 329 22.72 -36.44 -16.68
CA GLU A 329 23.84 -37.05 -17.41
C GLU A 329 25.00 -37.50 -16.50
N ASN A 330 24.94 -37.18 -15.20
CA ASN A 330 25.89 -37.59 -14.15
C ASN A 330 25.21 -38.51 -13.13
#